data_AF-A0A395J4U2-F1
#
_entry.id   AF-A0A395J4U2-F1
#
_cell.length_a   1.000
_cell.length_b   1.000
_cell.length_c   1.000
_cell.angle_alpha   90.00
_cell.angle_beta   90.00
_cell.angle_gamma   90.00
#
_symmetry.space_group_name_H-M   'P 1'
#
loop_
_entity.id
_entity.type
_entity.pdbx_description
1 polymer ?
#
loop_
_entity_poly.entity_id
_entity_poly.type
_entity_poly.pdbx_seq_one_letter_code
_entity_poly.pdbx_strand_id
1 'polypeptide(L)'
;MNSLIVVRADDNSSSSSPTDTTAAATATATATSPKTTNTASETGSNSKSATKTSSGTDKATTSGSKTTSGASKSASSKTKDSSGGSSHTTYNATYAAGGISLMTPAAASTTYFKIGDYVTFAWNFTSLEATPTAVNIMATCKANAQLYTIAMNQTVSSNATQAVTWDTGAYQATAVTNPLLTQTYTLIIYDAESSISATPEPGYLSIFNTYSFGMH
;
A
#
# COMPACT_ATOMS: atom_id res chain seq x y z
N MET A 1 -20.03 83.99 -26.86
CA MET A 1 -20.08 83.30 -28.17
C MET A 1 -20.15 81.81 -27.85
N ASN A 2 -21.36 81.27 -27.75
CA ASN A 2 -22.03 80.49 -28.81
C ASN A 2 -21.54 79.04 -28.87
N SER A 3 -22.39 78.17 -28.31
CA SER A 3 -22.82 76.83 -28.76
C SER A 3 -22.00 76.10 -29.82
N LEU A 4 -21.89 74.78 -29.66
CA LEU A 4 -22.29 73.73 -30.62
C LEU A 4 -21.61 72.41 -30.18
N ILE A 5 -22.35 71.48 -29.54
CA ILE A 5 -23.02 70.30 -30.12
C ILE A 5 -22.09 69.45 -31.02
N VAL A 6 -22.08 68.14 -30.73
CA VAL A 6 -22.23 67.00 -31.66
C VAL A 6 -21.15 65.92 -31.50
N VAL A 7 -21.63 64.74 -31.13
CA VAL A 7 -21.04 63.40 -31.24
C VAL A 7 -20.70 63.03 -32.68
N ARG A 8 -19.55 62.40 -32.93
CA ARG A 8 -19.28 61.50 -34.08
C ARG A 8 -18.36 60.39 -33.55
N ALA A 9 -18.70 59.10 -33.44
CA ALA A 9 -19.39 58.17 -34.36
C ALA A 9 -18.80 58.18 -35.77
N ASP A 10 -18.05 57.10 -36.03
CA ASP A 10 -17.86 56.38 -37.30
C ASP A 10 -17.37 57.15 -38.54
N ASP A 11 -16.24 56.72 -39.10
CA ASP A 11 -16.19 55.67 -40.13
C ASP A 11 -15.08 55.93 -41.17
N ASN A 12 -14.49 54.81 -41.59
CA ASN A 12 -14.18 54.51 -42.98
C ASN A 12 -12.80 54.81 -43.59
N SER A 13 -12.27 53.71 -44.16
CA SER A 13 -11.42 53.56 -45.36
C SER A 13 -9.90 53.72 -45.18
N SER A 14 -9.04 52.84 -45.70
CA SER A 14 -9.25 51.75 -46.67
C SER A 14 -7.99 50.88 -46.86
N SER A 15 -8.23 49.61 -47.24
CA SER A 15 -7.34 48.64 -47.91
C SER A 15 -6.16 48.06 -47.08
N SER A 16 -5.92 46.75 -46.98
CA SER A 16 -6.23 45.61 -47.85
C SER A 16 -6.12 44.28 -47.06
N SER A 17 -7.01 43.32 -47.36
CA SER A 17 -6.91 41.86 -47.04
C SER A 17 -6.29 41.11 -48.25
N PRO A 18 -6.02 39.78 -48.28
CA PRO A 18 -6.44 38.67 -47.38
C PRO A 18 -5.34 37.61 -47.06
N THR A 19 -5.56 36.67 -46.12
CA THR A 19 -5.93 35.25 -46.35
C THR A 19 -6.22 34.60 -44.99
N ASP A 20 -7.45 34.13 -44.74
CA ASP A 20 -7.93 32.73 -44.72
C ASP A 20 -7.08 31.76 -43.87
N THR A 21 -7.61 30.97 -42.92
CA THR A 21 -8.79 30.10 -43.03
C THR A 21 -9.54 29.87 -41.71
N THR A 22 -10.87 29.93 -41.84
CA THR A 22 -11.96 29.66 -40.90
C THR A 22 -12.07 28.19 -40.43
N ALA A 23 -12.35 27.97 -39.14
CA ALA A 23 -12.96 26.74 -38.62
C ALA A 23 -14.46 26.98 -38.40
N ALA A 24 -15.31 26.23 -39.12
CA ALA A 24 -16.76 26.34 -39.06
C ALA A 24 -17.38 25.35 -38.06
N ALA A 25 -18.40 25.85 -37.35
CA ALA A 25 -19.28 25.11 -36.45
C ALA A 25 -20.35 24.30 -37.20
N THR A 26 -21.00 23.33 -36.52
CA THR A 26 -22.41 23.42 -36.07
C THR A 26 -22.98 22.04 -35.68
N ALA A 27 -23.86 22.06 -34.67
CA ALA A 27 -24.55 20.98 -33.97
C ALA A 27 -25.60 20.19 -34.77
N THR A 28 -26.10 19.06 -34.24
CA THR A 28 -27.45 18.86 -33.65
C THR A 28 -27.73 17.37 -33.33
N ALA A 29 -28.53 17.13 -32.28
CA ALA A 29 -28.91 15.85 -31.66
C ALA A 29 -29.92 14.98 -32.44
N THR A 30 -30.06 13.68 -32.08
CA THR A 30 -31.33 12.94 -31.79
C THR A 30 -31.04 11.47 -31.39
N ALA A 31 -31.84 10.94 -30.47
CA ALA A 31 -31.78 9.62 -29.83
C ALA A 31 -32.41 8.46 -30.65
N THR A 32 -31.96 7.21 -30.44
CA THR A 32 -32.80 5.99 -30.36
C THR A 32 -31.98 4.77 -29.90
N SER A 33 -32.63 3.87 -29.15
CA SER A 33 -32.07 2.66 -28.49
C SER A 33 -32.30 1.38 -29.36
N PRO A 34 -32.13 0.14 -28.85
CA PRO A 34 -31.03 -0.80 -29.14
C PRO A 34 -31.41 -1.97 -30.07
N LYS A 35 -30.42 -2.70 -30.61
CA LYS A 35 -30.66 -3.99 -31.29
C LYS A 35 -29.55 -5.03 -31.01
N THR A 36 -29.99 -6.14 -30.43
CA THR A 36 -29.31 -7.44 -30.25
C THR A 36 -29.03 -8.15 -31.58
N THR A 37 -27.88 -8.83 -31.70
CA THR A 37 -27.72 -10.02 -32.55
C THR A 37 -26.67 -10.97 -31.97
N ASN A 38 -27.09 -12.19 -31.62
CA ASN A 38 -26.26 -13.38 -31.40
C ASN A 38 -25.54 -13.77 -32.69
N THR A 39 -24.28 -14.21 -32.59
CA THR A 39 -23.74 -15.26 -33.48
C THR A 39 -22.77 -16.14 -32.72
N ALA A 40 -23.12 -17.42 -32.60
CA ALA A 40 -22.26 -18.51 -32.19
C ALA A 40 -21.35 -18.95 -33.35
N SER A 41 -20.18 -19.50 -33.04
CA SER A 41 -19.60 -20.57 -33.85
C SER A 41 -18.73 -21.47 -32.98
N GLU A 42 -19.06 -22.76 -33.02
CA GLU A 42 -18.38 -23.88 -32.37
C GLU A 42 -17.25 -24.45 -33.26
N THR A 43 -16.45 -25.32 -32.62
CA THR A 43 -15.71 -26.49 -33.18
C THR A 43 -14.29 -26.21 -33.75
N GLY A 44 -13.22 -26.91 -33.34
CA GLY A 44 -13.10 -28.03 -32.42
C GLY A 44 -11.66 -28.53 -32.22
N SER A 45 -11.50 -29.33 -31.17
CA SER A 45 -10.63 -30.51 -31.00
C SER A 45 -9.13 -30.45 -31.31
N ASN A 46 -8.28 -30.59 -30.29
CA ASN A 46 -7.52 -31.84 -30.11
C ASN A 46 -6.87 -32.02 -28.73
N SER A 47 -6.93 -33.29 -28.30
CA SER A 47 -6.57 -33.90 -27.03
C SER A 47 -5.06 -34.14 -26.86
N LYS A 48 -4.51 -33.98 -25.63
CA LYS A 48 -3.79 -35.07 -24.95
C LYS A 48 -3.50 -34.77 -23.46
N SER A 49 -3.92 -35.74 -22.65
CA SER A 49 -3.68 -35.95 -21.22
C SER A 49 -2.24 -36.39 -20.91
N ALA A 50 -1.73 -36.07 -19.72
CA ALA A 50 -1.17 -37.06 -18.78
C ALA A 50 -0.80 -36.46 -17.41
N THR A 51 -1.60 -36.80 -16.41
CA THR A 51 -1.30 -36.75 -14.97
C THR A 51 -0.32 -37.86 -14.59
N LYS A 52 0.62 -37.60 -13.67
CA LYS A 52 1.38 -38.64 -12.96
C LYS A 52 1.39 -38.38 -11.46
N THR A 53 0.45 -39.03 -10.80
CA THR A 53 0.48 -39.41 -9.39
C THR A 53 1.29 -40.70 -9.26
N SER A 54 2.13 -40.81 -8.25
CA SER A 54 2.67 -42.11 -7.80
C SER A 54 2.82 -42.11 -6.28
N SER A 55 1.88 -42.82 -5.65
CA SER A 55 1.94 -43.29 -4.27
C SER A 55 2.87 -44.51 -4.18
N GLY A 56 3.56 -44.66 -3.06
CA GLY A 56 4.28 -45.87 -2.68
C GLY A 56 4.23 -46.04 -1.16
N THR A 57 3.38 -46.95 -0.71
CA THR A 57 3.21 -47.40 0.67
C THR A 57 4.20 -48.54 0.94
N ASP A 58 4.84 -48.61 2.11
CA ASP A 58 5.06 -49.88 2.86
C ASP A 58 5.69 -49.66 4.26
N LYS A 59 4.80 -49.73 5.26
CA LYS A 59 4.85 -50.49 6.53
C LYS A 59 6.20 -50.99 7.10
N ALA A 60 6.54 -50.58 8.33
CA ALA A 60 7.04 -51.48 9.40
C ALA A 60 7.01 -50.81 10.79
N THR A 61 6.22 -51.37 11.69
CA THR A 61 6.23 -51.13 13.14
C THR A 61 7.24 -52.07 13.81
N THR A 62 8.16 -51.56 14.63
CA THR A 62 8.86 -52.35 15.67
C THR A 62 9.18 -51.48 16.88
N SER A 63 8.63 -51.90 18.02
CA SER A 63 8.97 -51.49 19.38
C SER A 63 10.36 -52.02 19.78
N GLY A 64 11.10 -51.27 20.58
CA GLY A 64 12.40 -51.72 21.10
C GLY A 64 12.98 -50.80 22.17
N SER A 65 12.51 -50.97 23.40
CA SER A 65 13.19 -50.51 24.62
C SER A 65 14.55 -51.20 24.78
N LYS A 66 15.64 -50.42 24.97
CA LYS A 66 16.79 -50.87 25.79
C LYS A 66 17.68 -49.70 26.23
N THR A 67 17.82 -49.58 27.54
CA THR A 67 18.84 -48.84 28.27
C THR A 67 20.25 -49.38 28.00
N THR A 68 21.24 -48.51 27.77
CA THR A 68 22.64 -48.73 28.21
C THR A 68 23.35 -47.41 28.41
N SER A 69 23.75 -47.16 29.65
CA SER A 69 24.78 -46.22 30.10
C SER A 69 26.12 -46.47 29.41
N GLY A 70 26.82 -45.38 29.05
CA GLY A 70 28.20 -45.42 28.56
C GLY A 70 28.74 -44.03 28.28
N ALA A 71 29.52 -43.48 29.21
CA ALA A 71 30.28 -42.25 29.03
C ALA A 71 31.48 -42.50 28.12
N SER A 72 31.67 -41.70 27.07
CA SER A 72 32.93 -41.00 26.72
C SER A 72 32.94 -40.37 25.31
N LYS A 73 33.57 -39.19 25.25
CA LYS A 73 34.26 -38.52 24.12
C LYS A 73 33.49 -38.15 22.85
N SER A 74 33.28 -36.83 22.72
CA SER A 74 33.47 -35.99 21.53
C SER A 74 33.30 -36.64 20.16
N ALA A 75 32.14 -36.40 19.55
CA ALA A 75 32.01 -36.32 18.11
C ALA A 75 30.93 -35.28 17.79
N SER A 76 31.36 -34.23 17.09
CA SER A 76 30.51 -33.24 16.43
C SER A 76 29.45 -33.93 15.57
N SER A 77 28.18 -33.84 15.98
CA SER A 77 27.03 -34.17 15.14
C SER A 77 26.19 -32.91 14.97
N LYS A 78 26.65 -32.08 14.03
CA LYS A 78 25.90 -30.94 13.49
C LYS A 78 24.69 -31.50 12.76
N THR A 79 23.56 -31.64 13.46
CA THR A 79 22.25 -31.81 12.83
C THR A 79 21.95 -30.52 12.07
N LYS A 80 22.25 -30.55 10.77
CA LYS A 80 21.92 -29.50 9.81
C LYS A 80 20.44 -29.65 9.50
N ASP A 81 19.61 -29.09 10.37
CA ASP A 81 18.24 -28.77 10.01
C ASP A 81 18.31 -27.56 9.08
N SER A 82 18.16 -27.81 7.78
CA SER A 82 18.07 -26.76 6.76
C SER A 82 16.63 -26.22 6.74
N SER A 83 16.28 -25.48 7.79
CA SER A 83 15.25 -24.45 7.72
C SER A 83 15.97 -23.15 7.36
N GLY A 84 15.52 -22.46 6.32
CA GLY A 84 16.06 -21.17 5.90
C GLY A 84 15.80 -20.12 6.98
N GLY A 85 16.65 -20.09 8.01
CA GLY A 85 16.56 -19.14 9.11
C GLY A 85 17.17 -17.81 8.71
N SER A 86 16.35 -16.77 8.64
CA SER A 86 16.84 -15.39 8.71
C SER A 86 17.61 -15.26 10.04
N SER A 87 18.91 -15.01 9.97
CA SER A 87 19.73 -14.83 11.17
C SER A 87 19.37 -13.50 11.82
N HIS A 88 18.65 -13.54 12.95
CA HIS A 88 18.34 -12.36 13.74
C HIS A 88 19.58 -11.93 14.54
N THR A 89 20.03 -10.69 14.38
CA THR A 89 21.21 -10.16 15.08
C THR A 89 20.84 -9.71 16.48
N THR A 90 21.53 -10.21 17.51
CA THR A 90 21.28 -9.75 18.89
C THR A 90 22.06 -8.47 19.18
N TYR A 91 21.35 -7.41 19.58
CA TYR A 91 21.95 -6.16 20.05
C TYR A 91 22.10 -6.13 21.58
N ASN A 92 22.86 -5.15 22.09
CA ASN A 92 23.00 -4.97 23.53
C ASN A 92 21.63 -4.64 24.16
N ALA A 93 21.25 -5.36 25.21
CA ALA A 93 20.00 -5.16 25.92
C ALA A 93 19.84 -3.77 26.56
N THR A 94 20.93 -3.01 26.72
CA THR A 94 20.88 -1.61 27.19
C THR A 94 20.44 -0.63 26.11
N TYR A 95 20.42 -1.03 24.84
CA TYR A 95 19.94 -0.16 23.75
C TYR A 95 18.43 -0.01 23.82
N ALA A 96 17.96 1.19 23.50
CA ALA A 96 16.54 1.40 23.28
C ALA A 96 16.09 0.65 22.01
N ALA A 97 14.82 0.28 21.97
CA ALA A 97 14.22 -0.11 20.71
C ALA A 97 14.11 1.12 19.79
N GLY A 98 14.32 0.90 18.50
CA GLY A 98 14.13 1.93 17.49
C GLY A 98 12.67 2.34 17.37
N GLY A 99 12.43 3.51 16.80
CA GLY A 99 11.11 4.12 16.71
C GLY A 99 10.93 4.98 15.48
N ILE A 100 9.75 5.57 15.41
CA ILE A 100 9.32 6.46 14.33
C ILE A 100 8.93 7.80 14.92
N SER A 101 9.45 8.86 14.31
CA SER A 101 9.05 10.24 14.58
C SER A 101 8.22 10.75 13.39
N LEU A 102 6.92 10.92 13.62
CA LEU A 102 5.99 11.39 12.61
C LEU A 102 6.16 12.90 12.38
N MET A 103 6.39 13.28 11.13
CA MET A 103 6.58 14.65 10.69
C MET A 103 5.32 15.22 10.04
N THR A 104 4.67 14.43 9.19
CA THR A 104 3.44 14.81 8.50
C THR A 104 2.38 13.75 8.77
N PRO A 105 1.19 14.15 9.28
CA PRO A 105 0.91 15.44 9.90
C PRO A 105 1.75 15.65 11.19
N ALA A 106 1.75 16.87 11.73
CA ALA A 106 2.47 17.13 12.98
C ALA A 106 1.90 16.26 14.10
N ALA A 107 2.75 15.47 14.76
CA ALA A 107 2.33 14.48 15.76
C ALA A 107 1.53 15.06 16.94
N ALA A 108 1.72 16.36 17.25
CA ALA A 108 1.06 17.04 18.37
C ALA A 108 -0.37 17.53 18.07
N SER A 109 -0.83 17.47 16.82
CA SER A 109 -2.16 17.97 16.43
C SER A 109 -3.09 16.84 15.99
N THR A 110 -4.32 16.85 16.53
CA THR A 110 -5.41 16.05 15.96
C THR A 110 -5.71 16.54 14.56
N THR A 111 -5.48 15.68 13.56
CA THR A 111 -5.69 16.00 12.15
C THR A 111 -6.92 15.25 11.63
N TYR A 112 -7.68 15.90 10.74
CA TYR A 112 -8.85 15.33 10.11
C TYR A 112 -8.64 15.27 8.61
N PHE A 113 -8.83 14.08 8.04
CA PHE A 113 -8.74 13.84 6.61
C PHE A 113 -10.11 13.57 6.03
N LYS A 114 -10.34 14.07 4.82
CA LYS A 114 -11.58 13.83 4.09
C LYS A 114 -11.47 12.53 3.31
N ILE A 115 -12.50 11.69 3.41
CA ILE A 115 -12.64 10.48 2.61
C ILE A 115 -12.89 10.89 1.15
N GLY A 116 -12.09 10.35 0.24
CA GLY A 116 -12.07 10.74 -1.16
C GLY A 116 -10.84 11.57 -1.55
N ASP A 117 -10.11 12.10 -0.57
CA ASP A 117 -8.87 12.87 -0.80
C ASP A 117 -7.62 12.03 -0.52
N TYR A 118 -6.47 12.55 -0.94
CA TYR A 118 -5.16 11.97 -0.65
C TYR A 118 -4.71 12.31 0.78
N VAL A 119 -4.23 11.29 1.50
CA VAL A 119 -3.69 11.45 2.85
C VAL A 119 -2.22 11.08 2.85
N THR A 120 -1.34 12.02 3.21
CA THR A 120 0.10 11.78 3.24
C THR A 120 0.61 11.67 4.67
N PHE A 121 1.37 10.62 4.93
CA PHE A 121 2.13 10.42 6.15
C PHE A 121 3.62 10.49 5.84
N ALA A 122 4.38 11.25 6.61
CA ALA A 122 5.84 11.33 6.48
C ALA A 122 6.52 11.23 7.83
N TRP A 123 7.64 10.51 7.90
CA TRP A 123 8.33 10.21 9.15
C TRP A 123 9.84 10.00 8.96
N ASN A 124 10.56 10.11 10.08
CA ASN A 124 11.94 9.68 10.21
C ASN A 124 12.02 8.51 11.21
N PHE A 125 13.06 7.70 11.07
CA PHE A 125 13.40 6.71 12.09
C PHE A 125 14.25 7.31 13.21
N THR A 126 14.13 6.75 14.41
CA THR A 126 14.90 7.15 15.59
C THR A 126 15.53 5.93 16.23
N SER A 127 16.80 6.02 16.64
CA SER A 127 17.46 4.98 17.45
C SER A 127 17.48 3.58 16.82
N LEU A 128 17.65 3.48 15.49
CA LEU A 128 17.79 2.19 14.80
C LEU A 128 19.25 1.74 14.77
N GLU A 129 19.48 0.49 15.16
CA GLU A 129 20.74 -0.23 14.94
C GLU A 129 20.59 -1.27 13.81
N ALA A 130 19.41 -1.87 13.70
CA ALA A 130 18.95 -2.63 12.54
C ALA A 130 17.99 -1.77 11.72
N THR A 131 18.43 -1.30 10.55
CA THR A 131 17.54 -0.61 9.61
C THR A 131 16.70 -1.65 8.85
N PRO A 132 15.36 -1.59 8.92
CA PRO A 132 14.50 -2.45 8.11
C PRO A 132 14.80 -2.28 6.62
N THR A 133 14.65 -3.34 5.83
CA THR A 133 14.72 -3.24 4.36
C THR A 133 13.44 -2.63 3.78
N ALA A 134 12.31 -2.90 4.43
CA ALA A 134 11.00 -2.36 4.10
C ALA A 134 10.11 -2.26 5.34
N VAL A 135 9.05 -1.48 5.23
CA VAL A 135 8.01 -1.35 6.27
C VAL A 135 6.62 -1.54 5.68
N ASN A 136 5.70 -2.01 6.52
CA ASN A 136 4.28 -2.06 6.23
C ASN A 136 3.58 -0.90 6.94
N ILE A 137 2.68 -0.22 6.21
CA ILE A 137 1.92 0.93 6.70
C ILE A 137 0.44 0.60 6.62
N MET A 138 -0.24 0.72 7.76
CA MET A 138 -1.64 0.39 7.91
C MET A 138 -2.35 1.46 8.75
N ALA A 139 -3.66 1.46 8.71
CA ALA A 139 -4.48 2.18 9.68
C ALA A 139 -5.49 1.22 10.30
N THR A 140 -5.83 1.41 11.57
CA THR A 140 -6.93 0.66 12.21
C THR A 140 -8.02 1.58 12.69
N CYS A 141 -9.27 1.16 12.56
CA CYS A 141 -10.42 1.85 13.13
C CYS A 141 -10.99 1.03 14.28
N LYS A 142 -11.02 1.61 15.48
CA LYS A 142 -11.49 0.93 16.68
C LYS A 142 -12.98 0.57 16.60
N ALA A 143 -13.77 1.34 15.86
CA ALA A 143 -15.23 1.18 15.81
C ALA A 143 -15.66 -0.11 15.09
N ASN A 144 -14.90 -0.58 14.10
CA ASN A 144 -15.21 -1.77 13.33
C ASN A 144 -14.10 -2.85 13.41
N ALA A 145 -13.06 -2.60 14.21
CA ALA A 145 -11.89 -3.46 14.38
C ALA A 145 -11.24 -3.87 13.05
N GLN A 146 -11.32 -3.01 12.02
CA GLN A 146 -10.74 -3.28 10.72
C GLN A 146 -9.31 -2.73 10.62
N LEU A 147 -8.48 -3.46 9.88
CA LEU A 147 -7.16 -3.03 9.44
C LEU A 147 -7.21 -2.67 7.97
N TYR A 148 -6.76 -1.46 7.67
CA TYR A 148 -6.74 -0.86 6.35
C TYR A 148 -5.30 -0.78 5.88
N THR A 149 -4.97 -1.49 4.82
CA THR A 149 -3.63 -1.43 4.22
C THR A 149 -3.47 -0.11 3.47
N ILE A 150 -2.45 0.67 3.84
CA ILE A 150 -2.06 1.89 3.12
C ILE A 150 -0.96 1.55 2.12
N ALA A 151 0.08 0.87 2.58
CA ALA A 151 1.15 0.34 1.74
C ALA A 151 1.81 -0.88 2.39
N MET A 152 2.28 -1.82 1.57
CA MET A 152 3.01 -3.00 2.01
C MET A 152 4.39 -3.01 1.37
N ASN A 153 5.38 -3.53 2.10
CA ASN A 153 6.76 -3.66 1.63
C ASN A 153 7.34 -2.35 1.07
N GLN A 154 7.04 -1.22 1.72
CA GLN A 154 7.62 0.05 1.31
C GLN A 154 9.11 0.07 1.65
N THR A 155 9.96 0.14 0.62
CA THR A 155 11.41 0.15 0.78
C THR A 155 11.89 1.30 1.66
N VAL A 156 12.79 0.97 2.58
CA VAL A 156 13.44 1.95 3.46
C VAL A 156 14.76 2.40 2.86
N SER A 157 14.93 3.71 2.75
CA SER A 157 16.22 4.31 2.45
C SER A 157 16.87 4.78 3.75
N SER A 158 18.11 4.35 3.99
CA SER A 158 18.79 4.48 5.28
C SER A 158 19.08 5.93 5.74
N ASN A 159 18.79 6.94 4.92
CA ASN A 159 19.04 8.36 5.24
C ASN A 159 17.97 9.31 4.69
N ALA A 160 16.82 8.79 4.26
CA ALA A 160 15.75 9.64 3.72
C ALA A 160 14.56 9.70 4.67
N THR A 161 13.89 10.84 4.68
CA THR A 161 12.54 10.95 5.23
C THR A 161 11.63 10.06 4.40
N GLN A 162 10.95 9.14 5.09
CA GLN A 162 10.01 8.23 4.48
C GLN A 162 8.66 8.93 4.36
N ALA A 163 7.93 8.65 3.29
CA ALA A 163 6.59 9.17 3.11
C ALA A 163 5.71 8.18 2.33
N VAL A 164 4.43 8.15 2.65
CA VAL A 164 3.42 7.38 1.91
C VAL A 164 2.18 8.23 1.73
N THR A 165 1.56 8.10 0.56
CA THR A 165 0.27 8.75 0.27
C THR A 165 -0.79 7.68 0.07
N TRP A 166 -1.84 7.77 0.85
CA TRP A 166 -3.04 6.95 0.75
C TRP A 166 -4.08 7.64 -0.11
N ASP A 167 -4.45 7.02 -1.24
CA ASP A 167 -5.61 7.42 -2.02
C ASP A 167 -6.88 6.81 -1.41
N THR A 168 -7.54 7.57 -0.55
CA THR A 168 -8.76 7.11 0.13
C THR A 168 -9.94 7.02 -0.83
N GLY A 169 -9.93 7.79 -1.92
CA GLY A 169 -10.97 7.75 -2.96
C GLY A 169 -10.90 6.46 -3.77
N ALA A 170 -9.70 6.10 -4.25
CA ALA A 170 -9.48 4.84 -4.95
C ALA A 170 -9.77 3.62 -4.06
N TYR A 171 -9.39 3.69 -2.77
CA TYR A 171 -9.76 2.64 -1.80
C TYR A 171 -11.29 2.51 -1.71
N GLN A 172 -11.99 3.61 -1.45
CA GLN A 172 -13.46 3.59 -1.29
C GLN A 172 -14.21 3.12 -2.52
N ALA A 173 -13.69 3.41 -3.72
CA ALA A 173 -14.32 2.97 -4.97
C ALA A 173 -14.38 1.43 -5.10
N THR A 174 -13.51 0.69 -4.40
CA THR A 174 -13.42 -0.78 -4.46
C THR A 174 -13.77 -1.47 -3.15
N ALA A 175 -13.81 -0.75 -2.03
CA ALA A 175 -14.03 -1.28 -0.68
C ALA A 175 -15.52 -1.57 -0.38
N VAL A 176 -16.10 -2.57 -1.05
CA VAL A 176 -17.51 -2.98 -0.84
C VAL A 176 -17.73 -3.58 0.55
N THR A 177 -16.82 -4.46 0.99
CA THR A 177 -16.96 -5.19 2.26
C THR A 177 -16.56 -4.34 3.47
N ASN A 178 -15.49 -3.57 3.33
CA ASN A 178 -14.87 -2.83 4.44
C ASN A 178 -14.65 -1.36 4.04
N PRO A 179 -15.72 -0.55 3.89
CA PRO A 179 -15.56 0.86 3.59
C PRO A 179 -14.87 1.61 4.73
N LEU A 180 -14.27 2.74 4.40
CA LEU A 180 -13.82 3.76 5.33
C LEU A 180 -15.04 4.41 5.99
N LEU A 181 -14.92 4.60 7.29
CA LEU A 181 -15.94 5.15 8.15
C LEU A 181 -15.52 6.55 8.60
N THR A 182 -16.49 7.38 8.93
CA THR A 182 -16.27 8.69 9.53
C THR A 182 -15.94 8.56 11.01
N GLN A 183 -14.74 8.06 11.32
CA GLN A 183 -14.30 7.70 12.66
C GLN A 183 -12.83 8.06 12.91
N THR A 184 -12.36 7.83 14.14
CA THR A 184 -10.94 7.92 14.49
C THR A 184 -10.19 6.65 14.09
N TYR A 185 -9.06 6.86 13.42
CA TYR A 185 -8.13 5.83 13.00
C TYR A 185 -6.81 6.00 13.73
N THR A 186 -6.08 4.90 13.90
CA THR A 186 -4.71 4.88 14.43
C THR A 186 -3.77 4.42 13.32
N LEU A 187 -2.74 5.21 13.04
CA LEU A 187 -1.69 4.86 12.08
C LEU A 187 -0.80 3.78 12.68
N ILE A 188 -0.52 2.73 11.91
CA ILE A 188 0.34 1.63 12.29
C ILE A 188 1.48 1.49 11.28
N ILE A 189 2.72 1.52 11.75
CA ILE A 189 3.91 1.26 10.92
C ILE A 189 4.79 0.22 11.63
N TYR A 190 5.20 -0.81 10.91
CA TYR A 190 6.06 -1.88 11.44
C TYR A 190 6.99 -2.44 10.36
N ASP A 191 8.06 -3.12 10.78
CA ASP A 191 9.01 -3.78 9.89
C ASP A 191 8.31 -4.89 9.08
N ALA A 192 8.54 -4.92 7.77
CA ALA A 192 7.92 -5.89 6.87
C ALA A 192 8.32 -7.35 7.14
N GLU A 193 9.50 -7.58 7.71
CA GLU A 193 9.98 -8.90 8.12
C GLU A 193 9.52 -9.29 9.54
N SER A 194 8.72 -8.43 10.19
CA SER A 194 8.20 -8.62 11.54
C SER A 194 6.66 -8.75 11.54
N SER A 195 6.04 -8.60 12.70
CA SER A 195 4.60 -8.72 12.93
C SER A 195 4.01 -7.44 13.52
N ILE A 196 2.74 -7.16 13.18
CA ILE A 196 1.93 -6.11 13.82
C ILE A 196 1.66 -6.35 15.31
N SER A 197 2.03 -7.52 15.84
CA SER A 197 1.97 -7.86 17.26
C SER A 197 3.34 -8.14 17.88
N ALA A 198 4.44 -7.86 17.14
CA ALA A 198 5.79 -8.08 17.64
C ALA A 198 6.07 -7.27 18.90
N THR A 199 6.77 -7.89 19.84
CA THR A 199 7.28 -7.21 21.03
C THR A 199 8.45 -6.30 20.64
N PRO A 200 8.56 -5.09 21.20
CA PRO A 200 9.73 -4.23 20.98
C PRO A 200 11.03 -4.91 21.40
N GLU A 201 12.04 -4.85 20.53
CA GLU A 201 13.37 -5.42 20.77
C GLU A 201 14.47 -4.35 20.66
N PRO A 202 15.50 -4.39 21.52
CA PRO A 202 16.63 -3.46 21.46
C PRO A 202 17.26 -3.39 20.06
N GLY A 203 17.48 -2.18 19.54
CA GLY A 203 18.11 -1.95 18.23
C GLY A 203 17.19 -2.16 17.01
N TYR A 204 16.02 -2.79 17.18
CA TYR A 204 15.05 -3.02 16.11
C TYR A 204 13.91 -2.00 16.12
N LEU A 205 13.25 -1.84 14.99
CA LEU A 205 12.09 -0.98 14.87
C LEU A 205 10.92 -1.51 15.73
N SER A 206 10.48 -0.70 16.70
CA SER A 206 9.21 -0.92 17.40
C SER A 206 8.04 -0.53 16.51
N ILE A 207 6.91 -1.19 16.75
CA ILE A 207 5.65 -0.83 16.11
C ILE A 207 5.28 0.60 16.49
N PHE A 208 5.06 1.44 15.48
CA PHE A 208 4.51 2.76 15.65
C PHE A 208 2.99 2.67 15.63
N ASN A 209 2.32 3.04 16.71
CA ASN A 209 0.86 3.03 16.84
C ASN A 209 0.32 4.16 17.74
N THR A 210 1.11 5.22 17.92
CA THR A 210 0.81 6.30 18.88
C THR A 210 0.06 7.46 18.24
N TYR A 211 0.01 7.53 16.91
CA TYR A 211 -0.67 8.60 16.19
C TYR A 211 -2.11 8.22 15.82
N SER A 212 -3.05 9.08 16.19
CA SER A 212 -4.46 8.95 15.84
C SER A 212 -4.96 10.16 15.04
N PHE A 213 -5.83 9.91 14.06
CA PHE A 213 -6.40 10.93 13.17
C PHE A 213 -7.88 10.66 12.92
N GLY A 214 -8.64 11.72 12.63
CA GLY A 214 -10.05 11.60 12.24
C GLY A 214 -10.20 11.43 10.73
N MET A 215 -11.17 10.64 10.31
CA MET A 215 -11.64 10.58 8.94
C MET A 215 -13.10 11.05 8.87
N HIS A 216 -13.47 11.78 7.82
CA HIS A 216 -14.81 12.33 7.62
C HIS A 216 -15.23 12.39 6.15
#